data_AF-A0A846EG51-F1
#
_entry.id   AF-A0A846EG51-F1
#
_cell.length_a   1.000
_cell.length_b   1.000
_cell.length_c   1.000
_cell.angle_alpha   90.00
_cell.angle_beta   90.00
_cell.angle_gamma   90.00
#
_symmetry.space_group_name_H-M   'P 1'
#
loop_
_entity.id
_entity.type
_entity.pdbx_description
1 polymer ?
#
loop_
_entity_poly.entity_id
_entity_poly.type
_entity_poly.pdbx_seq_one_letter_code
_entity_poly.pdbx_strand_id
1 'polypeptide(L)'
;MSVSVIYCEGNSGSYDIRLLRQILPKCEIKPLGGKSFMEKIIPDRLFRPNLAGIVDRDFDNYDITPQNSPLPYTYQGVQIGWKWERKEIENYLIDPEVVKRTVRNKISSMNSYQEALEQAAQEIAVYTAARAALTSCGFQNCWGERITGVYGSTYSFPRSSTENAIRENIRSIVDQKRGDRIVSAENVLNQFEELLPLFKPGGDKFENYLTFFAGKDLLWKMQHKLEEFGFEPTVKGVNSPIPIFLDKIMARIEREEEVYKWLPEWQALRNIIINTTF
;
A
#
# COMPACT_ATOMS: atom_id res chain seq x y z
N MET A 1 -0.42 -30.23 -3.13
CA MET A 1 -1.28 -29.82 -2.00
C MET A 1 -1.42 -28.31 -2.06
N SER A 2 -2.58 -27.75 -1.71
CA SER A 2 -2.78 -26.29 -1.73
C SER A 2 -1.82 -25.59 -0.78
N VAL A 3 -1.51 -24.32 -1.04
CA VAL A 3 -0.68 -23.50 -0.16
C VAL A 3 -1.28 -23.46 1.25
N SER A 4 -0.51 -23.89 2.25
CA SER A 4 -0.97 -24.02 3.64
C SER A 4 -0.28 -23.05 4.59
N VAL A 5 0.86 -22.48 4.18
CA VAL A 5 1.62 -21.48 4.96
C VAL A 5 1.92 -20.28 4.07
N ILE A 6 1.66 -19.08 4.58
CA ILE A 6 2.00 -17.81 3.93
C ILE A 6 2.99 -17.06 4.81
N TYR A 7 4.13 -16.70 4.24
CA TYR A 7 5.01 -15.70 4.81
C TYR A 7 4.59 -14.32 4.31
N CYS A 8 4.53 -13.33 5.19
CA CYS A 8 4.17 -11.97 4.83
C CYS A 8 5.01 -10.93 5.56
N GLU A 9 4.96 -9.70 5.04
CA GLU A 9 5.55 -8.55 5.69
C GLU A 9 4.80 -8.18 6.98
N GLY A 10 5.46 -7.36 7.81
CA GLY A 10 4.85 -6.76 8.99
C GLY A 10 5.05 -7.55 10.28
N ASN A 11 4.33 -7.10 11.32
CA ASN A 11 4.43 -7.61 12.69
C ASN A 11 3.09 -8.16 13.15
N SER A 12 3.10 -9.14 14.05
CA SER A 12 1.91 -9.72 14.68
C SER A 12 0.95 -8.61 15.17
N GLY A 13 -0.16 -8.42 14.44
CA GLY A 13 -1.16 -7.39 14.73
C GLY A 13 -1.30 -6.29 13.68
N SER A 14 -0.44 -6.24 12.65
CA SER A 14 -0.61 -5.32 11.53
C SER A 14 -1.90 -5.60 10.76
N TYR A 15 -2.39 -4.58 10.05
CA TYR A 15 -3.60 -4.67 9.26
C TYR A 15 -3.51 -5.73 8.15
N ASP A 16 -2.32 -5.93 7.57
CA ASP A 16 -2.02 -6.98 6.58
C ASP A 16 -2.38 -8.36 7.12
N ILE A 17 -1.84 -8.71 8.29
CA ILE A 17 -2.02 -10.04 8.87
C ILE A 17 -3.47 -10.24 9.28
N ARG A 18 -4.08 -9.21 9.89
CA ARG A 18 -5.48 -9.27 10.32
C ARG A 18 -6.39 -9.51 9.11
N LEU A 19 -6.16 -8.81 8.00
CA LEU A 19 -6.94 -8.99 6.77
C LEU A 19 -6.68 -10.35 6.10
N LEU A 20 -5.40 -10.74 5.94
CA LEU A 20 -5.02 -12.02 5.33
C LEU A 20 -5.66 -13.21 6.06
N ARG A 21 -5.77 -13.16 7.40
CA ARG A 21 -6.46 -14.20 8.17
C ARG A 21 -7.95 -14.32 7.84
N GLN A 22 -8.61 -13.23 7.48
CA GLN A 22 -10.01 -13.26 7.05
C GLN A 22 -10.18 -13.73 5.61
N ILE A 23 -9.26 -13.33 4.72
CA ILE A 23 -9.29 -13.75 3.31
C ILE A 23 -8.92 -15.24 3.17
N LEU A 24 -7.94 -15.71 3.96
CA LEU A 24 -7.32 -17.03 3.89
C LEU A 24 -7.41 -17.80 5.23
N PRO A 25 -8.63 -18.12 5.73
CA PRO A 25 -8.81 -18.70 7.07
C PRO A 25 -8.25 -20.12 7.22
N LYS A 26 -7.89 -20.78 6.11
CA LYS A 26 -7.31 -22.14 6.10
C LYS A 26 -5.78 -22.16 6.01
N CYS A 27 -5.14 -20.98 5.93
CA CYS A 27 -3.69 -20.87 5.81
C CYS A 27 -3.09 -20.38 7.13
N GLU A 28 -1.92 -20.91 7.48
CA GLU A 28 -1.10 -20.37 8.56
C GLU A 28 -0.37 -19.12 8.06
N ILE A 29 -0.72 -17.94 8.60
CA ILE A 29 -0.09 -16.66 8.24
C ILE A 29 1.06 -16.37 9.21
N LYS A 30 2.30 -16.30 8.70
CA LYS A 30 3.52 -16.00 9.48
C LYS A 30 4.12 -14.64 9.08
N PRO A 31 4.02 -13.63 9.95
CA PRO A 31 4.78 -12.41 9.75
C PRO A 31 6.27 -12.67 9.96
N LEU A 32 7.10 -12.24 9.02
CA LEU A 32 8.55 -12.34 9.12
C LEU A 32 9.26 -10.98 9.07
N GLY A 33 8.50 -9.90 9.26
CA GLY A 33 9.03 -8.53 9.27
C GLY A 33 9.27 -8.00 7.87
N GLY A 34 10.51 -7.60 7.56
CA GLY A 34 10.85 -7.01 6.26
C GLY A 34 10.99 -8.04 5.13
N LYS A 35 11.24 -7.54 3.90
CA LYS A 35 11.28 -8.33 2.66
C LYS A 35 12.37 -9.42 2.55
N SER A 36 13.26 -9.55 3.53
CA SER A 36 14.33 -10.56 3.51
C SER A 36 13.82 -12.00 3.65
N PHE A 37 12.57 -12.20 4.06
CA PHE A 37 12.00 -13.56 4.11
C PHE A 37 11.83 -14.21 2.74
N MET A 38 11.82 -13.43 1.66
CA MET A 38 11.66 -13.96 0.29
C MET A 38 12.78 -14.92 -0.10
N GLU A 39 14.00 -14.64 0.35
CA GLU A 39 15.18 -15.49 0.14
C GLU A 39 15.07 -16.82 0.89
N LYS A 40 14.23 -16.89 1.93
CA LYS A 40 14.01 -18.07 2.76
C LYS A 40 12.94 -19.01 2.21
N ILE A 41 12.09 -18.56 1.29
CA ILE A 41 10.95 -19.38 0.81
C ILE A 41 11.43 -20.62 0.06
N ILE A 42 12.39 -20.48 -0.86
CA ILE A 42 12.94 -21.61 -1.62
C ILE A 42 13.53 -22.67 -0.69
N PRO A 43 14.46 -22.35 0.25
CA PRO A 43 14.99 -23.36 1.16
C PRO A 43 13.93 -23.92 2.12
N ASP A 44 13.01 -23.10 2.64
CA ASP A 44 11.96 -23.57 3.56
C ASP A 44 10.97 -24.53 2.87
N ARG A 45 10.77 -24.41 1.55
CA ARG A 45 9.95 -25.34 0.77
C ARG A 45 10.46 -26.77 0.78
N LEU A 46 11.75 -27.01 1.03
CA LEU A 46 12.29 -28.36 1.20
C LEU A 46 11.66 -29.09 2.39
N PHE A 47 11.21 -28.36 3.40
CA PHE A 47 10.55 -28.89 4.59
C PHE A 47 9.05 -28.61 4.62
N ARG A 48 8.61 -27.57 3.90
CA ARG A 48 7.21 -27.10 3.81
C ARG A 48 6.85 -26.82 2.35
N PRO A 49 6.59 -27.85 1.53
CA PRO A 49 6.40 -27.68 0.08
C PRO A 49 5.25 -26.73 -0.28
N ASN A 50 4.25 -26.60 0.59
CA ASN A 50 3.08 -25.74 0.41
C ASN A 50 3.25 -24.33 1.00
N LEU A 51 4.47 -23.78 0.95
CA LEU A 51 4.81 -22.45 1.46
C LEU A 51 4.84 -21.41 0.33
N ALA A 52 4.28 -20.24 0.56
CA ALA A 52 4.38 -19.10 -0.34
C ALA A 52 4.59 -17.76 0.41
N GLY A 53 4.98 -16.73 -0.32
CA GLY A 53 5.07 -15.35 0.17
C GLY A 53 3.94 -14.47 -0.33
N ILE A 54 3.53 -13.49 0.47
CA ILE A 54 2.73 -12.33 0.04
C ILE A 54 3.47 -11.06 0.47
N VAL A 55 3.69 -10.15 -0.46
CA VAL A 55 4.41 -8.88 -0.22
C VAL A 55 3.67 -7.70 -0.82
N ASP A 56 3.94 -6.51 -0.27
CA ASP A 56 3.45 -5.27 -0.84
C ASP A 56 4.14 -4.98 -2.18
N ARG A 57 3.38 -4.38 -3.10
CA ARG A 57 3.90 -3.97 -4.40
C ARG A 57 4.97 -2.90 -4.26
N ASP A 58 4.78 -1.99 -3.29
CA ASP A 58 5.58 -0.79 -3.08
C ASP A 58 5.56 0.19 -4.27
N PHE A 59 6.43 1.19 -4.27
CA PHE A 59 6.69 1.97 -5.48
C PHE A 59 7.43 1.13 -6.51
N ASP A 60 6.90 1.11 -7.72
CA ASP A 60 7.55 0.58 -8.90
C ASP A 60 7.22 1.45 -10.11
N ASN A 61 7.87 1.13 -11.24
CA ASN A 61 7.62 1.77 -12.52
C ASN A 61 6.96 0.81 -13.52
N TYR A 62 6.22 -0.19 -13.04
CA TYR A 62 5.52 -1.08 -13.95
C TYR A 62 4.37 -0.32 -14.62
N ASP A 63 4.41 -0.31 -15.94
CA ASP A 63 3.30 0.12 -16.77
C ASP A 63 2.33 -1.06 -16.89
N ILE A 64 1.41 -1.16 -15.92
CA ILE A 64 0.40 -2.21 -15.88
C ILE A 64 -0.98 -1.59 -15.88
N THR A 65 -1.89 -2.16 -16.66
CA THR A 65 -3.32 -1.93 -16.48
C THR A 65 -3.79 -2.77 -15.28
N PRO A 66 -4.45 -2.19 -14.26
CA PRO A 66 -4.96 -2.97 -13.14
C PRO A 66 -5.91 -4.08 -13.60
N GLN A 67 -5.61 -5.31 -13.19
CA GLN A 67 -6.38 -6.53 -13.47
C GLN A 67 -7.22 -6.96 -12.28
N ASN A 68 -7.09 -6.31 -11.12
CA ASN A 68 -7.66 -6.70 -9.84
C ASN A 68 -7.30 -8.14 -9.46
N SER A 69 -6.03 -8.51 -9.64
CA SER A 69 -5.51 -9.83 -9.26
C SER A 69 -4.09 -9.70 -8.70
N PRO A 70 -3.70 -10.51 -7.69
CA PRO A 70 -2.32 -10.53 -7.23
C PRO A 70 -1.36 -10.87 -8.37
N LEU A 71 -0.19 -10.24 -8.34
CA LEU A 71 0.86 -10.43 -9.35
C LEU A 71 1.80 -11.57 -8.92
N PRO A 72 2.19 -12.49 -9.81
CA PRO A 72 3.20 -13.50 -9.49
C PRO A 72 4.50 -12.85 -9.02
N TYR A 73 5.12 -13.43 -8.00
CA TYR A 73 6.41 -12.96 -7.51
C TYR A 73 7.46 -14.06 -7.59
N THR A 74 8.50 -13.79 -8.39
CA THR A 74 9.56 -14.73 -8.71
C THR A 74 10.89 -14.31 -8.10
N TYR A 75 11.63 -15.28 -7.56
CA TYR A 75 13.00 -15.11 -7.10
C TYR A 75 13.86 -16.20 -7.73
N GLN A 76 14.97 -15.81 -8.37
CA GLN A 76 15.85 -16.72 -9.11
C GLN A 76 15.09 -17.61 -10.13
N GLY A 77 14.10 -17.04 -10.82
CA GLY A 77 13.28 -17.76 -11.81
C GLY A 77 12.21 -18.69 -11.22
N VAL A 78 12.12 -18.83 -9.91
CA VAL A 78 11.10 -19.65 -9.22
C VAL A 78 10.00 -18.75 -8.67
N GLN A 79 8.74 -19.06 -8.93
CA GLN A 79 7.62 -18.36 -8.29
C GLN A 79 7.59 -18.71 -6.80
N ILE A 80 7.87 -17.73 -5.95
CA ILE A 80 7.91 -17.88 -4.49
C ILE A 80 6.62 -17.38 -3.82
N GLY A 81 5.73 -16.73 -4.56
CA GLY A 81 4.48 -16.22 -4.03
C GLY A 81 3.84 -15.18 -4.92
N TRP A 82 3.23 -14.17 -4.29
CA TRP A 82 2.51 -13.09 -4.97
C TRP A 82 2.80 -11.73 -4.34
N LYS A 83 2.58 -10.70 -5.14
CA LYS A 83 2.45 -9.31 -4.76
C LYS A 83 0.99 -8.90 -4.80
N TRP A 84 0.59 -8.01 -3.90
CA TRP A 84 -0.61 -7.21 -4.13
C TRP A 84 -0.48 -6.45 -5.45
N GLU A 85 -1.58 -6.24 -6.17
CA GLU A 85 -1.60 -5.36 -7.34
C GLU A 85 -1.63 -3.89 -6.92
N ARG A 86 -2.42 -3.59 -5.87
CA ARG A 86 -2.38 -2.29 -5.22
C ARG A 86 -1.13 -2.18 -4.38
N LYS A 87 -0.78 -0.93 -4.08
CA LYS A 87 0.51 -0.60 -3.49
C LYS A 87 0.78 -1.28 -2.15
N GLU A 88 -0.19 -1.21 -1.24
CA GLU A 88 -0.12 -1.66 0.15
C GLU A 88 -1.52 -1.95 0.69
N ILE A 89 -1.61 -2.57 1.87
CA ILE A 89 -2.89 -2.98 2.45
C ILE A 89 -3.88 -1.83 2.66
N GLU A 90 -3.38 -0.64 3.02
CA GLU A 90 -4.21 0.54 3.26
C GLU A 90 -5.05 0.89 2.04
N ASN A 91 -4.55 0.67 0.82
CA ASN A 91 -5.29 0.90 -0.42
C ASN A 91 -6.54 0.03 -0.57
N TYR A 92 -6.57 -1.14 0.06
CA TYR A 92 -7.77 -1.97 0.08
C TYR A 92 -8.73 -1.54 1.18
N LEU A 93 -8.20 -1.14 2.34
CA LEU A 93 -9.02 -0.72 3.48
C LEU A 93 -9.76 0.59 3.19
N ILE A 94 -9.17 1.50 2.41
CA ILE A 94 -9.81 2.74 1.99
C ILE A 94 -10.66 2.60 0.72
N ASP A 95 -10.79 1.38 0.16
CA ASP A 95 -11.63 1.18 -1.02
C ASP A 95 -13.10 1.56 -0.70
N PRO A 96 -13.77 2.37 -1.53
CA PRO A 96 -15.15 2.76 -1.30
C PRO A 96 -16.12 1.59 -1.05
N GLU A 97 -15.91 0.44 -1.70
CA GLU A 97 -16.76 -0.74 -1.49
C GLU A 97 -16.51 -1.38 -0.11
N VAL A 98 -15.25 -1.42 0.35
CA VAL A 98 -14.90 -1.90 1.70
C VAL A 98 -15.44 -0.94 2.76
N VAL A 99 -15.27 0.37 2.56
CA VAL A 99 -15.73 1.41 3.48
C VAL A 99 -17.25 1.40 3.60
N LYS A 100 -17.95 1.26 2.47
CA LYS A 100 -19.42 1.13 2.42
C LYS A 100 -19.93 -0.09 3.18
N ARG A 101 -19.20 -1.21 3.15
CA ARG A 101 -19.58 -2.43 3.90
C ARG A 101 -19.29 -2.34 5.39
N THR A 102 -18.38 -1.46 5.78
CA THR A 102 -17.84 -1.45 7.14
C THR A 102 -18.30 -0.29 8.02
N VAL A 103 -18.26 0.94 7.51
CA VAL A 103 -18.47 2.16 8.30
C VAL A 103 -19.49 3.12 7.67
N ARG A 104 -20.31 2.64 6.73
CA ARG A 104 -21.37 3.44 6.07
C ARG A 104 -22.26 4.21 7.03
N ASN A 105 -22.59 3.66 8.20
CA ASN A 105 -23.45 4.35 9.16
C ASN A 105 -22.83 5.62 9.78
N LYS A 106 -21.51 5.81 9.63
CA LYS A 106 -20.78 7.02 10.06
C LYS A 106 -20.60 8.03 8.92
N ILE A 107 -20.60 7.56 7.68
CA ILE A 107 -20.38 8.38 6.49
C ILE A 107 -21.75 8.76 5.92
N SER A 108 -22.09 10.04 6.00
CA SER A 108 -23.39 10.56 5.54
C SER A 108 -23.68 10.28 4.06
N SER A 109 -22.64 10.29 3.23
CA SER A 109 -22.72 9.97 1.80
C SER A 109 -21.47 9.27 1.31
N MET A 110 -21.61 8.17 0.56
CA MET A 110 -20.45 7.53 -0.07
C MET A 110 -19.82 8.40 -1.16
N ASN A 111 -20.60 9.32 -1.77
CA ASN A 111 -20.07 10.26 -2.75
C ASN A 111 -19.09 11.23 -2.08
N SER A 112 -19.42 11.75 -0.88
CA SER A 112 -18.51 12.66 -0.18
C SER A 112 -17.22 11.97 0.28
N TYR A 113 -17.29 10.66 0.58
CA TYR A 113 -16.10 9.86 0.85
C TYR A 113 -15.22 9.68 -0.40
N GLN A 114 -15.83 9.40 -1.56
CA GLN A 114 -15.12 9.29 -2.84
C GLN A 114 -14.48 10.62 -3.25
N GLU A 115 -15.22 11.72 -3.16
CA GLU A 115 -14.71 13.08 -3.41
C GLU A 115 -13.53 13.41 -2.48
N ALA A 116 -13.60 13.04 -1.20
CA ALA A 116 -12.49 13.23 -0.27
C ALA A 116 -11.25 12.40 -0.63
N LEU A 117 -11.42 11.18 -1.14
CA LEU A 117 -10.32 10.36 -1.64
C LEU A 117 -9.70 10.93 -2.92
N GLU A 118 -10.51 11.37 -3.87
CA GLU A 118 -10.06 11.95 -5.13
C GLU A 118 -9.32 13.27 -4.88
N GLN A 119 -9.84 14.11 -3.98
CA GLN A 119 -9.15 15.33 -3.54
C GLN A 119 -7.81 14.99 -2.89
N ALA A 120 -7.76 13.99 -2.00
CA ALA A 120 -6.50 13.54 -1.40
C ALA A 120 -5.50 13.07 -2.47
N ALA A 121 -5.95 12.32 -3.48
CA ALA A 121 -5.12 11.91 -4.61
C ALA A 121 -4.59 13.12 -5.39
N GLN A 122 -5.43 14.10 -5.68
CA GLN A 122 -5.04 15.33 -6.38
C GLN A 122 -3.96 16.10 -5.60
N GLU A 123 -4.10 16.21 -4.29
CA GLU A 123 -3.15 16.92 -3.43
C GLU A 123 -1.76 16.25 -3.33
N ILE A 124 -1.69 14.92 -3.53
CA ILE A 124 -0.43 14.15 -3.45
C ILE A 124 0.08 13.68 -4.80
N ALA A 125 -0.58 14.00 -5.90
CA ALA A 125 -0.19 13.61 -7.26
C ALA A 125 1.30 13.90 -7.55
N VAL A 126 1.71 15.14 -7.32
CA VAL A 126 3.08 15.61 -7.54
C VAL A 126 4.08 14.87 -6.65
N TYR A 127 3.73 14.68 -5.37
CA TYR A 127 4.57 13.95 -4.43
C TYR A 127 4.72 12.49 -4.85
N THR A 128 3.62 11.82 -5.21
CA THR A 128 3.60 10.41 -5.62
C THR A 128 4.43 10.17 -6.88
N ALA A 129 4.34 11.07 -7.87
CA ALA A 129 5.21 11.03 -9.06
C ALA A 129 6.69 11.12 -8.70
N ALA A 130 7.07 12.02 -7.78
CA ALA A 130 8.45 12.15 -7.33
C ALA A 130 8.95 10.92 -6.58
N ARG A 131 8.11 10.30 -5.74
CA ARG A 131 8.45 9.03 -5.08
C ARG A 131 8.69 7.92 -6.10
N ALA A 132 7.84 7.84 -7.14
CA ALA A 132 8.01 6.87 -8.23
C ALA A 132 9.32 7.11 -9.02
N ALA A 133 9.64 8.36 -9.34
CA ALA A 133 10.90 8.72 -10.00
C ALA A 133 12.12 8.34 -9.16
N LEU A 134 12.14 8.70 -7.87
CA LEU A 134 13.21 8.34 -6.94
C LEU A 134 13.40 6.82 -6.84
N THR A 135 12.31 6.06 -6.74
CA THR A 135 12.38 4.59 -6.71
C THR A 135 12.91 4.01 -8.00
N SER A 136 12.47 4.52 -9.15
CA SER A 136 12.94 4.08 -10.47
C SER A 136 14.45 4.29 -10.64
N CYS A 137 14.98 5.32 -9.98
CA CYS A 137 16.40 5.65 -9.96
C CYS A 137 17.16 5.04 -8.76
N GLY A 138 16.51 4.16 -7.97
CA GLY A 138 17.14 3.44 -6.85
C GLY A 138 17.45 4.30 -5.62
N PHE A 139 16.81 5.45 -5.45
CA PHE A 139 16.95 6.32 -4.28
C PHE A 139 15.87 6.06 -3.22
N GLN A 140 16.12 6.54 -2.00
CA GLN A 140 15.07 6.61 -0.98
C GLN A 140 13.94 7.52 -1.49
N ASN A 141 12.71 7.06 -1.36
CA ASN A 141 11.54 7.69 -1.95
C ASN A 141 10.62 8.31 -0.89
N CYS A 142 11.06 8.49 0.35
CA CYS A 142 10.26 9.05 1.43
C CYS A 142 11.09 10.11 2.18
N TRP A 143 10.46 11.25 2.48
CA TRP A 143 11.08 12.37 3.17
C TRP A 143 10.03 13.24 3.88
N GLY A 144 10.50 14.23 4.62
CA GLY A 144 9.66 15.17 5.35
C GLY A 144 9.57 14.86 6.84
N GLU A 145 8.45 15.25 7.44
CA GLU A 145 8.24 15.09 8.88
C GLU A 145 7.99 13.65 9.25
N ARG A 146 8.61 13.22 10.35
CA ARG A 146 8.37 11.90 10.92
C ARG A 146 7.01 11.88 11.60
N ILE A 147 6.17 10.99 11.13
CA ILE A 147 4.86 10.67 11.69
C ILE A 147 5.03 9.37 12.46
N THR A 148 4.66 9.38 13.74
CA THR A 148 4.75 8.21 14.62
C THR A 148 3.38 7.90 15.23
N GLY A 149 3.09 6.62 15.44
CA GLY A 149 1.87 6.19 16.15
C GLY A 149 0.61 6.14 15.29
N VAL A 150 0.70 6.35 13.97
CA VAL A 150 -0.45 6.28 13.05
C VAL A 150 -0.58 4.87 12.43
N TYR A 151 0.51 4.33 11.90
CA TYR A 151 0.50 3.05 11.17
C TYR A 151 1.23 1.92 11.92
N GLY A 152 1.48 2.09 13.23
CA GLY A 152 2.34 1.18 14.01
C GLY A 152 3.83 1.22 13.62
N SER A 153 4.23 2.11 12.72
CA SER A 153 5.60 2.34 12.28
C SER A 153 5.90 3.83 12.11
N THR A 154 7.19 4.18 11.93
CA THR A 154 7.59 5.55 11.57
C THR A 154 7.38 5.73 10.07
N TYR A 155 6.59 6.74 9.73
CA TYR A 155 6.28 7.14 8.37
C TYR A 155 6.78 8.57 8.13
N SER A 156 6.99 8.99 6.88
CA SER A 156 7.46 10.36 6.58
C SER A 156 6.63 10.98 5.46
N PHE A 157 6.22 12.23 5.68
CA PHE A 157 5.42 13.00 4.74
C PHE A 157 5.94 14.44 4.60
N PRO A 158 5.98 15.01 3.38
CA PRO A 158 6.49 16.35 3.16
C PRO A 158 5.56 17.43 3.74
N ARG A 159 6.14 18.49 4.30
CA ARG A 159 5.39 19.68 4.73
C ARG A 159 4.73 20.44 3.57
N SER A 160 5.37 20.41 2.42
CA SER A 160 4.91 21.07 1.19
C SER A 160 4.93 20.05 0.04
N SER A 161 3.80 19.95 -0.65
CA SER A 161 3.67 19.15 -1.88
C SER A 161 3.71 20.02 -3.15
N THR A 162 4.17 21.28 -3.06
CA THR A 162 4.34 22.13 -4.24
C THR A 162 5.45 21.60 -5.14
N GLU A 163 5.28 21.73 -6.45
CA GLU A 163 6.22 21.18 -7.44
C GLU A 163 7.65 21.68 -7.23
N ASN A 164 7.85 22.97 -6.94
CA ASN A 164 9.17 23.53 -6.66
C ASN A 164 9.81 22.90 -5.42
N ALA A 165 9.06 22.77 -4.32
CA ALA A 165 9.57 22.13 -3.11
C ALA A 165 9.89 20.64 -3.35
N ILE A 166 9.09 19.96 -4.17
CA ILE A 166 9.33 18.56 -4.55
C ILE A 166 10.63 18.44 -5.37
N ARG A 167 10.86 19.31 -6.35
CA ARG A 167 12.11 19.33 -7.15
C ARG A 167 13.34 19.59 -6.28
N GLU A 168 13.25 20.52 -5.33
CA GLU A 168 14.33 20.78 -4.36
C GLU A 168 14.61 19.56 -3.47
N ASN A 169 13.56 18.86 -3.02
CA ASN A 169 13.72 17.64 -2.24
C ASN A 169 14.35 16.51 -3.06
N ILE A 170 13.98 16.34 -4.33
CA ILE A 170 14.63 15.37 -5.24
C ILE A 170 16.13 15.64 -5.30
N ARG A 171 16.53 16.90 -5.57
CA ARG A 171 17.95 17.29 -5.62
C ARG A 171 18.66 16.96 -4.30
N SER A 172 18.09 17.40 -3.17
CA SER A 172 18.64 17.15 -1.85
C SER A 172 18.84 15.66 -1.54
N ILE A 173 17.85 14.81 -1.86
CA ILE A 173 17.93 13.37 -1.64
C ILE A 173 19.03 12.75 -2.50
N VAL A 174 19.11 13.14 -3.77
CA VAL A 174 20.12 12.61 -4.69
C VAL A 174 21.51 13.06 -4.25
N ASP A 175 21.70 14.34 -3.90
CA ASP A 175 22.99 14.88 -3.47
C ASP A 175 23.50 14.22 -2.18
N GLN A 176 22.61 14.01 -1.19
CA GLN A 176 22.97 13.36 0.08
C GLN A 176 23.32 11.87 -0.10
N LYS A 177 22.78 11.21 -1.12
CA LYS A 177 22.90 9.75 -1.31
C LYS A 177 23.55 9.36 -2.63
N ARG A 178 24.23 10.30 -3.29
CA ARG A 178 24.88 10.05 -4.58
C ARG A 178 25.96 8.99 -4.42
N GLY A 179 26.86 9.13 -3.44
CA GLY A 179 28.03 8.27 -3.33
C GLY A 179 28.74 8.14 -4.69
N ASP A 180 29.05 6.91 -5.10
CA ASP A 180 29.65 6.58 -6.40
C ASP A 180 28.60 6.37 -7.52
N ARG A 181 27.32 6.67 -7.28
CA ARG A 181 26.25 6.43 -8.26
C ARG A 181 26.41 7.36 -9.46
N ILE A 182 26.23 6.77 -10.65
CA ILE A 182 26.23 7.47 -11.94
C ILE A 182 25.01 8.39 -12.08
N VAL A 183 23.87 7.99 -11.48
CA VAL A 183 22.60 8.73 -11.58
C VAL A 183 22.68 10.08 -10.87
N SER A 184 22.49 11.16 -11.62
CA SER A 184 22.49 12.54 -11.13
C SER A 184 21.09 13.03 -10.77
N ALA A 185 20.99 14.16 -10.07
CA ALA A 185 19.70 14.78 -9.76
C ALA A 185 18.90 15.12 -11.03
N GLU A 186 19.58 15.51 -12.11
CA GLU A 186 18.94 15.80 -13.38
C GLU A 186 18.31 14.56 -14.02
N ASN A 187 18.94 13.39 -13.86
CA ASN A 187 18.34 12.13 -14.34
C ASN A 187 17.02 11.83 -13.61
N VAL A 188 16.98 12.05 -12.29
CA VAL A 188 15.77 11.83 -11.49
C VAL A 188 14.70 12.88 -11.81
N LEU A 189 15.09 14.13 -12.04
CA LEU A 189 14.16 15.20 -12.44
C LEU A 189 13.55 14.94 -13.82
N ASN A 190 14.33 14.47 -14.79
CA ASN A 190 13.80 14.06 -16.10
C ASN A 190 12.80 12.91 -15.96
N GLN A 191 13.13 11.89 -15.15
CA GLN A 191 12.19 10.81 -14.86
C GLN A 191 10.91 11.30 -14.17
N PHE A 192 11.03 12.30 -13.30
CA PHE A 192 9.89 12.94 -12.66
C PHE A 192 9.01 13.69 -13.66
N GLU A 193 9.58 14.46 -14.60
CA GLU A 193 8.81 15.13 -15.67
C GLU A 193 8.04 14.14 -16.54
N GLU A 194 8.67 13.02 -16.90
CA GLU A 194 8.03 11.98 -17.71
C GLU A 194 6.85 11.32 -16.98
N LEU A 195 7.00 11.09 -15.66
CA LEU A 195 5.97 10.42 -14.87
C LEU A 195 4.84 11.37 -14.45
N LEU A 196 5.12 12.66 -14.25
CA LEU A 196 4.18 13.60 -13.65
C LEU A 196 2.81 13.66 -14.37
N PRO A 197 2.72 13.67 -15.72
CA PRO A 197 1.44 13.63 -16.41
C PRO A 197 0.59 12.40 -16.07
N LEU A 198 1.22 11.23 -15.85
CA LEU A 198 0.50 9.99 -15.53
C LEU A 198 -0.16 10.03 -14.15
N PHE A 199 0.40 10.80 -13.22
CA PHE A 199 -0.09 10.94 -11.85
C PHE A 199 -0.99 12.17 -11.64
N LYS A 200 -1.14 13.05 -12.65
CA LYS A 200 -2.08 14.19 -12.60
C LYS A 200 -3.47 13.76 -13.13
N PRO A 201 -4.55 14.52 -12.81
CA PRO A 201 -5.89 14.24 -13.34
C PRO A 201 -5.90 14.01 -14.86
N GLY A 202 -6.60 12.96 -15.30
CA GLY A 202 -6.60 12.49 -16.69
C GLY A 202 -5.43 11.58 -17.08
N GLY A 203 -4.45 11.37 -16.20
CA GLY A 203 -3.38 10.40 -16.40
C GLY A 203 -3.74 9.01 -15.87
N ASP A 204 -3.28 7.96 -16.55
CA ASP A 204 -3.68 6.57 -16.26
C ASP A 204 -3.42 6.12 -14.81
N LYS A 205 -2.33 6.59 -14.17
CA LYS A 205 -2.03 6.25 -12.78
C LYS A 205 -2.92 7.02 -11.80
N PHE A 206 -3.38 8.22 -12.17
CA PHE A 206 -4.35 8.99 -11.39
C PHE A 206 -5.75 8.37 -11.45
N GLU A 207 -6.23 8.01 -12.65
CA GLU A 207 -7.53 7.34 -12.80
C GLU A 207 -7.60 6.01 -12.04
N ASN A 208 -6.44 5.43 -11.73
CA ASN A 208 -6.28 4.22 -10.94
C ASN A 208 -5.55 4.50 -9.61
N TYR A 209 -5.79 5.64 -8.96
CA TYR A 209 -5.00 6.07 -7.80
C TYR A 209 -4.98 5.06 -6.65
N LEU A 210 -6.07 4.30 -6.42
CA LEU A 210 -6.09 3.24 -5.40
C LEU A 210 -5.07 2.13 -5.68
N THR A 211 -4.59 1.98 -6.91
CA THR A 211 -3.55 1.01 -7.27
C THR A 211 -2.15 1.60 -7.14
N PHE A 212 -1.94 2.83 -7.59
CA PHE A 212 -0.59 3.41 -7.77
C PHE A 212 -0.13 4.32 -6.62
N PHE A 213 -1.07 4.99 -5.95
CA PHE A 213 -0.80 5.91 -4.85
C PHE A 213 -0.68 5.11 -3.55
N ALA A 214 0.12 5.61 -2.61
CA ALA A 214 0.22 4.98 -1.30
C ALA A 214 -1.04 5.28 -0.48
N GLY A 215 -1.71 4.23 0.00
CA GLY A 215 -2.88 4.35 0.87
C GLY A 215 -2.58 5.14 2.14
N LYS A 216 -1.37 5.01 2.70
CA LYS A 216 -0.91 5.82 3.84
C LYS A 216 -0.83 7.31 3.52
N ASP A 217 -0.40 7.67 2.31
CA ASP A 217 -0.32 9.06 1.85
C ASP A 217 -1.73 9.65 1.65
N LEU A 218 -2.64 8.85 1.06
CA LEU A 218 -4.05 9.22 0.88
C LEU A 218 -4.73 9.45 2.23
N LEU A 219 -4.63 8.50 3.15
CA LEU A 219 -5.17 8.63 4.51
C LEU A 219 -4.62 9.83 5.26
N TRP A 220 -3.32 10.10 5.12
CA TRP A 220 -2.69 11.26 5.74
C TRP A 220 -3.31 12.58 5.27
N LYS A 221 -3.65 12.68 3.98
CA LYS A 221 -4.39 13.85 3.44
C LYS A 221 -5.85 13.88 3.82
N MET A 222 -6.46 12.73 4.07
CA MET A 222 -7.87 12.65 4.47
C MET A 222 -8.13 12.98 5.94
N GLN A 223 -7.12 13.26 6.78
CA GLN A 223 -7.31 13.39 8.25
C GLN A 223 -8.48 14.30 8.63
N HIS A 224 -8.52 15.54 8.14
CA HIS A 224 -9.60 16.48 8.43
C HIS A 224 -10.97 15.93 7.98
N LYS A 225 -11.04 15.28 6.82
CA LYS A 225 -12.28 14.66 6.32
C LYS A 225 -12.70 13.46 7.17
N LEU A 226 -11.76 12.67 7.68
CA LEU A 226 -12.06 11.59 8.61
C LEU A 226 -12.62 12.11 9.95
N GLU A 227 -12.13 13.26 10.44
CA GLU A 227 -12.71 13.93 11.60
C GLU A 227 -14.14 14.40 11.31
N GLU A 228 -14.38 15.05 10.16
CA GLU A 228 -15.73 15.43 9.71
C GLU A 228 -16.69 14.23 9.62
N PHE A 229 -16.19 13.03 9.27
CA PHE A 229 -16.96 11.78 9.25
C PHE A 229 -17.13 11.14 10.65
N GLY A 230 -16.64 11.78 11.71
CA GLY A 230 -16.81 11.33 13.09
C GLY A 230 -15.83 10.23 13.53
N PHE A 231 -14.61 10.23 12.98
CA PHE A 231 -13.49 9.39 13.42
C PHE A 231 -12.53 10.14 14.36
N GLU A 232 -13.02 11.15 15.08
CA GLU A 232 -12.23 11.97 16.00
C GLU A 232 -11.47 11.15 17.06
N PRO A 233 -10.24 11.54 17.42
CA PRO A 233 -9.49 10.92 18.50
C PRO A 233 -10.14 11.13 19.87
N THR A 234 -10.81 10.10 20.37
CA THR A 234 -11.44 10.11 21.72
C THR A 234 -10.60 9.43 22.79
N VAL A 235 -9.54 8.71 22.40
CA VAL A 235 -8.68 7.93 23.30
C VAL A 235 -7.40 8.70 23.59
N LYS A 236 -7.08 8.88 24.88
CA LYS A 236 -5.83 9.52 25.33
C LYS A 236 -4.62 8.79 24.75
N GLY A 237 -3.80 9.50 23.96
CA GLY A 237 -2.61 8.96 23.31
C GLY A 237 -2.78 8.60 21.83
N VAL A 238 -4.00 8.61 21.29
CA VAL A 238 -4.25 8.58 19.85
C VAL A 238 -4.47 10.02 19.38
N ASN A 239 -3.60 10.53 18.51
CA ASN A 239 -3.65 11.91 18.04
C ASN A 239 -3.99 12.02 16.54
N SER A 240 -4.56 10.97 15.95
CA SER A 240 -4.94 10.95 14.54
C SER A 240 -6.25 10.19 14.37
N PRO A 241 -7.15 10.61 13.45
CA PRO A 241 -8.38 9.88 13.13
C PRO A 241 -8.13 8.59 12.35
N ILE A 242 -6.95 8.44 11.73
CA ILE A 242 -6.63 7.32 10.84
C ILE A 242 -6.65 5.96 11.54
N PRO A 243 -5.98 5.75 12.71
CA PRO A 243 -6.05 4.47 13.41
C PRO A 243 -7.49 4.09 13.79
N ILE A 244 -8.31 5.07 14.19
CA ILE A 244 -9.70 4.83 14.58
C ILE A 244 -10.54 4.42 13.39
N PHE A 245 -10.32 5.06 12.24
CA PHE A 245 -10.96 4.70 10.98
C PHE A 245 -10.60 3.26 10.58
N LEU A 246 -9.30 2.96 10.48
CA LEU A 246 -8.82 1.63 10.07
C LEU A 246 -9.23 0.53 11.06
N ASP A 247 -9.17 0.78 12.37
CA ASP A 247 -9.58 -0.20 13.38
C ASP A 247 -11.09 -0.49 13.32
N LYS A 248 -11.93 0.51 13.03
CA LYS A 248 -13.37 0.27 12.82
C LYS A 248 -13.65 -0.58 11.59
N ILE A 249 -12.94 -0.34 10.50
CA ILE A 249 -13.03 -1.15 9.28
C ILE A 249 -12.63 -2.58 9.59
N MET A 250 -11.48 -2.77 10.23
CA MET A 250 -10.94 -4.08 10.55
C MET A 250 -11.80 -4.84 11.56
N ALA A 251 -12.33 -4.16 12.59
CA ALA A 251 -13.24 -4.78 13.55
C ALA A 251 -14.52 -5.30 12.90
N ARG A 252 -14.97 -4.69 11.80
CA ARG A 252 -16.09 -5.19 11.01
C ARG A 252 -15.66 -6.36 10.12
N ILE A 253 -14.54 -6.24 9.41
CA ILE A 253 -13.96 -7.31 8.59
C ILE A 253 -13.78 -8.59 9.41
N GLU A 254 -13.27 -8.50 10.64
CA GLU A 254 -13.03 -9.65 11.53
C GLU A 254 -14.29 -10.37 12.01
N ARG A 255 -15.48 -9.79 11.82
CA ARG A 255 -16.78 -10.37 12.21
C ARG A 255 -17.58 -10.88 11.03
N GLU A 256 -17.15 -10.59 9.81
CA GLU A 256 -17.90 -10.89 8.60
C GLU A 256 -17.40 -12.20 8.00
N GLU A 257 -18.35 -13.01 7.55
CA GLU A 257 -18.04 -14.18 6.76
C GLU A 257 -17.79 -13.76 5.30
N GLU A 258 -16.95 -14.52 4.62
CA GLU A 258 -16.71 -14.34 3.19
C GLU A 258 -16.21 -12.97 2.75
N VAL A 259 -15.46 -12.27 3.62
CA VAL A 259 -14.78 -10.98 3.31
C VAL A 259 -14.02 -11.04 1.98
N TYR A 260 -13.43 -12.19 1.66
CA TYR A 260 -12.73 -12.42 0.39
C TYR A 260 -13.56 -12.11 -0.88
N LYS A 261 -14.89 -12.07 -0.81
CA LYS A 261 -15.78 -11.71 -1.94
C LYS A 261 -15.99 -10.21 -2.10
N TRP A 262 -15.54 -9.38 -1.16
CA TRP A 262 -15.83 -7.95 -1.17
C TRP A 262 -15.07 -7.22 -2.27
N LEU A 263 -13.86 -7.68 -2.58
CA LEU A 263 -13.05 -7.16 -3.68
C LEU A 263 -12.64 -8.30 -4.61
N PRO A 264 -12.64 -8.10 -5.94
CA PRO A 264 -12.22 -9.12 -6.90
C PRO A 264 -10.81 -9.65 -6.63
N GLU A 265 -9.89 -8.78 -6.23
CA GLU A 265 -8.51 -9.17 -5.96
C GLU A 265 -8.37 -10.09 -4.73
N TRP A 266 -9.16 -9.86 -3.69
CA TRP A 266 -9.18 -10.74 -2.52
C TRP A 266 -9.73 -12.13 -2.88
N GLN A 267 -10.73 -12.18 -3.76
CA GLN A 267 -11.28 -13.43 -4.26
C GLN A 267 -10.26 -14.15 -5.15
N ALA A 268 -9.59 -13.42 -6.04
CA ALA A 268 -8.53 -13.94 -6.91
C ALA A 268 -7.39 -14.52 -6.08
N LEU A 269 -6.92 -13.79 -5.06
CA LEU A 269 -5.90 -14.29 -4.12
C LEU A 269 -6.33 -15.61 -3.49
N ARG A 270 -7.53 -15.67 -2.93
CA ARG A 270 -8.03 -16.89 -2.29
C ARG A 270 -8.09 -18.07 -3.27
N ASN A 271 -8.58 -17.84 -4.48
CA ASN A 271 -8.65 -18.87 -5.51
C ASN A 271 -7.26 -19.37 -5.92
N ILE A 272 -6.32 -18.46 -6.12
CA ILE A 272 -4.93 -18.79 -6.43
C ILE A 272 -4.31 -19.63 -5.31
N ILE A 273 -4.45 -19.21 -4.06
CA ILE A 273 -3.91 -19.92 -2.89
C ILE A 273 -4.47 -21.35 -2.76
N ILE A 274 -5.76 -21.53 -2.98
CA ILE A 274 -6.42 -22.84 -2.91
C ILE A 274 -5.98 -23.76 -4.06
N ASN A 275 -5.76 -23.20 -5.25
CA ASN A 275 -5.51 -23.98 -6.46
C ASN A 275 -4.02 -24.13 -6.83
N THR A 276 -3.12 -23.39 -6.18
CA THR A 276 -1.69 -23.45 -6.49
C THR A 276 -1.00 -24.59 -5.74
N THR A 277 -0.16 -25.30 -6.48
CA THR A 277 0.82 -26.26 -5.96
C THR A 277 2.20 -25.89 -6.50
N PHE A 278 3.20 -25.81 -5.64
CA PHE A 278 4.59 -25.54 -6.02
C PHE A 278 5.39 -26.83 -6.21
#